data_AF-A0A8S8XNL4-F1
#
_entry.id   AF-A0A8S8XNL4-F1
#
_cell.length_a   1.000
_cell.length_b   1.000
_cell.length_c   1.000
_cell.angle_alpha   90.00
_cell.angle_beta   90.00
_cell.angle_gamma   90.00
#
_symmetry.space_group_name_H-M   'P 1'
#
loop_
_entity.id
_entity.type
_entity.pdbx_description
1 polymer ?
#
loop_
_entity_poly.entity_id
_entity_poly.type
_entity_poly.pdbx_seq_one_letter_code
_entity_poly.pdbx_strand_id
1 'polypeptide(L)'
;MTAVASWGENAEDAYDQGLVEMGLGDSRLIEVQAFLPMGFEATPMPLPMGSLVECHLATSYAYNGGSACAGVAWAACRTPEGEECAIVAKITTELDYEETEALLKRNLQRRLASRDLEVVSFDVAVDEVTAAQDHFGVAMAALILPESLKLSGAGNVGRVRAGLTRQVSDAMESAAKRVDTKAPAAPAMRPGGPKRANDRPDFSL
;
A
#
# COMPACT_ATOMS: atom_id res chain seq x y z
N MET A 1 16.91 -2.89 -2.43
CA MET A 1 17.95 -3.48 -1.57
C MET A 1 17.25 -4.35 -0.54
N THR A 2 17.90 -5.43 -0.09
CA THR A 2 17.45 -6.25 1.03
C THR A 2 18.60 -6.48 2.02
N ALA A 3 18.27 -6.82 3.26
CA ALA A 3 19.21 -7.39 4.21
C ALA A 3 18.48 -8.27 5.23
N VAL A 4 19.24 -9.12 5.90
CA VAL A 4 18.72 -10.11 6.85
C VAL A 4 19.67 -10.24 8.03
N ALA A 5 19.16 -10.06 9.25
CA ALA A 5 19.92 -10.39 10.45
C ALA A 5 19.29 -11.61 11.12
N SER A 6 20.04 -12.71 11.25
CA SER A 6 19.55 -13.96 11.85
C SER A 6 19.75 -14.06 13.36
N TRP A 7 20.35 -13.03 13.96
CA TRP A 7 20.78 -13.01 15.35
C TRP A 7 20.66 -11.61 15.97
N GLY A 8 19.95 -11.54 17.09
CA GLY A 8 19.86 -10.38 17.97
C GLY A 8 19.41 -10.83 19.36
N GLU A 9 19.91 -10.17 20.41
CA GLU A 9 19.51 -10.46 21.79
C GLU A 9 18.04 -10.07 22.02
N ASN A 10 17.59 -9.02 21.32
CA ASN A 10 16.22 -8.59 21.24
C ASN A 10 15.84 -8.18 19.80
N ALA A 11 14.57 -7.83 19.57
CA ALA A 11 14.09 -7.43 18.24
C ALA A 11 14.68 -6.10 17.74
N GLU A 12 15.03 -5.17 18.64
CA GLU A 12 15.65 -3.89 18.28
C GLU A 12 17.09 -4.09 17.82
N ASP A 13 17.86 -4.97 18.46
CA ASP A 13 19.23 -5.29 18.06
C ASP A 13 19.26 -5.96 16.68
N ALA A 14 18.34 -6.90 16.45
CA ALA A 14 18.21 -7.55 15.14
C ALA A 14 17.85 -6.53 14.05
N TYR A 15 16.94 -5.59 14.37
CA TYR A 15 16.57 -4.49 13.47
C TYR A 15 17.76 -3.57 13.15
N ASP A 16 18.49 -3.11 14.17
CA ASP A 16 19.66 -2.23 14.01
C ASP A 16 20.75 -2.91 13.17
N GLN A 17 21.05 -4.18 13.46
CA GLN A 17 22.00 -4.98 12.70
C GLN A 17 21.62 -5.06 11.21
N GLY A 18 20.34 -5.32 10.91
CA GLY A 18 19.91 -5.34 9.52
C GLY A 18 19.93 -3.95 8.86
N LEU A 19 19.77 -2.85 9.60
CA LEU A 19 19.94 -1.50 9.06
C LEU A 19 21.40 -1.24 8.69
N VAL A 20 22.33 -1.66 9.54
CA VAL A 20 23.77 -1.59 9.27
C VAL A 20 24.12 -2.38 8.01
N GLU A 21 23.59 -3.59 7.85
CA GLU A 21 23.83 -4.42 6.66
C GLU A 21 23.26 -3.83 5.37
N MET A 22 22.11 -3.13 5.43
CA MET A 22 21.58 -2.36 4.29
C MET A 22 22.38 -1.08 3.99
N GLY A 23 23.35 -0.71 4.82
CA GLY A 23 24.04 0.58 4.74
C GLY A 23 23.16 1.77 5.16
N LEU A 24 22.10 1.50 5.94
CA LEU A 24 21.16 2.48 6.47
C LEU A 24 21.35 2.77 7.97
N GLY A 25 22.22 2.04 8.68
CA GLY A 25 22.41 2.18 10.12
C GLY A 25 22.76 3.60 10.58
N ASP A 26 23.54 4.33 9.78
CA ASP A 26 23.92 5.72 10.09
C ASP A 26 22.97 6.76 9.49
N SER A 27 21.85 6.36 8.89
CA SER A 27 20.92 7.24 8.19
C SER A 27 19.64 7.48 9.00
N ARG A 28 19.04 8.66 8.82
CA ARG A 28 17.73 8.99 9.38
C ARG A 28 16.66 8.64 8.35
N LEU A 29 15.85 7.64 8.66
CA LEU A 29 14.86 7.12 7.72
C LEU A 29 13.52 7.85 7.85
N ILE A 30 12.92 8.20 6.71
CA ILE A 30 11.54 8.65 6.59
C ILE A 30 10.79 7.61 5.77
N GLU A 31 9.87 6.89 6.41
CA GLU A 31 9.02 5.96 5.68
C GLU A 31 7.96 6.70 4.87
N VAL A 32 7.98 6.46 3.55
CA VAL A 32 7.01 7.00 2.59
C VAL A 32 6.13 5.90 2.03
N GLN A 33 4.99 6.28 1.42
CA GLN A 33 4.05 5.33 0.84
C GLN A 33 3.66 5.66 -0.61
N ALA A 34 3.36 4.59 -1.33
CA ALA A 34 2.63 4.52 -2.60
C ALA A 34 3.35 4.97 -3.89
N PHE A 35 3.82 6.21 -4.00
CA PHE A 35 4.34 6.75 -5.26
C PHE A 35 5.78 7.22 -5.13
N LEU A 36 6.54 7.00 -6.20
CA LEU A 36 7.88 7.58 -6.36
C LEU A 36 7.80 8.93 -7.07
N PRO A 37 8.78 9.82 -6.83
CA PRO A 37 8.93 11.04 -7.61
C PRO A 37 9.02 10.76 -9.12
N MET A 38 8.59 11.72 -9.92
CA MET A 38 8.70 11.63 -11.38
C MET A 38 10.18 11.59 -11.79
N GLY A 39 10.52 10.78 -12.79
CA GLY A 39 11.91 10.61 -13.24
C GLY A 39 12.78 9.78 -12.29
N PHE A 40 12.18 8.95 -11.44
CA PHE A 40 12.90 8.00 -10.60
C PHE A 40 13.73 7.02 -11.44
N GLU A 41 15.02 6.90 -11.09
CA GLU A 41 15.93 5.89 -11.64
C GLU A 41 16.61 5.15 -10.49
N ALA A 42 16.55 3.82 -10.52
CA ALA A 42 17.14 2.97 -9.50
C ALA A 42 18.66 2.88 -9.70
N THR A 43 19.42 3.70 -8.98
CA THR A 43 20.89 3.64 -8.97
C THR A 43 21.44 3.48 -7.55
N PRO A 44 22.39 2.57 -7.32
CA PRO A 44 23.03 2.44 -6.01
C PRO A 44 23.96 3.63 -5.77
N MET A 45 23.81 4.31 -4.63
CA MET A 45 24.72 5.38 -4.23
C MET A 45 25.04 5.30 -2.72
N PRO A 46 26.27 5.66 -2.31
CA PRO A 46 26.62 5.73 -0.90
C PRO A 46 25.88 6.89 -0.21
N LEU A 47 25.43 6.65 1.01
CA LEU A 47 24.73 7.62 1.84
C LEU A 47 25.69 8.22 2.88
N PRO A 48 25.81 9.56 2.97
CA PRO A 48 26.56 10.19 4.05
C PRO A 48 25.89 9.92 5.41
N MET A 49 26.68 9.73 6.46
CA MET A 49 26.17 9.56 7.82
C MET A 49 25.30 10.75 8.24
N GLY A 50 24.20 10.48 8.93
CA GLY A 50 23.21 11.46 9.39
C GLY A 50 22.27 11.99 8.31
N SER A 51 22.37 11.51 7.07
CA SER A 51 21.49 11.92 5.97
C SER A 51 20.04 11.58 6.26
N LEU A 52 19.14 12.47 5.84
CA LEU A 52 17.71 12.24 5.88
C LEU A 52 17.30 11.56 4.57
N VAL A 53 16.84 10.32 4.67
CA VAL A 53 16.61 9.44 3.53
C VAL A 53 15.17 8.98 3.53
N GLU A 54 14.44 9.27 2.46
CA GLU A 54 13.11 8.70 2.26
C GLU A 54 13.24 7.26 1.78
N CYS A 55 12.44 6.36 2.34
CA CYS A 55 12.47 4.97 1.95
C CYS A 55 11.09 4.30 2.02
N HIS A 56 10.92 3.25 1.22
CA HIS A 56 9.85 2.28 1.41
C HIS A 56 10.46 1.04 2.06
N LEU A 57 10.29 0.93 3.37
CA LEU A 57 10.81 -0.18 4.16
C LEU A 57 9.71 -1.21 4.45
N ALA A 58 10.08 -2.49 4.36
CA ALA A 58 9.33 -3.64 4.80
C ALA A 58 10.20 -4.44 5.76
N THR A 59 9.68 -4.72 6.96
CA THR A 59 10.41 -5.41 8.03
C THR A 59 9.55 -6.53 8.60
N SER A 60 10.08 -7.74 8.61
CA SER A 60 9.43 -8.92 9.20
C SER A 60 10.35 -9.52 10.25
N TYR A 61 9.79 -9.94 11.39
CA TYR A 61 10.56 -10.45 12.53
C TYR A 61 10.29 -11.93 12.74
N ALA A 62 11.34 -12.65 13.12
CA ALA A 62 11.30 -14.05 13.52
C ALA A 62 11.93 -14.24 14.90
N TYR A 63 11.52 -15.29 15.62
CA TYR A 63 12.10 -15.66 16.90
C TYR A 63 12.19 -17.18 17.02
N ASN A 64 13.25 -17.66 17.66
CA ASN A 64 13.38 -19.04 18.13
C ASN A 64 13.14 -20.11 17.03
N GLY A 65 13.90 -20.05 15.94
CA GLY A 65 13.74 -20.97 14.82
C GLY A 65 12.60 -20.63 13.85
N GLY A 66 11.84 -19.56 14.10
CA GLY A 66 10.82 -19.07 13.17
C GLY A 66 11.42 -18.49 11.88
N SER A 67 10.58 -18.38 10.85
CA SER A 67 10.90 -17.75 9.57
C SER A 67 10.17 -16.43 9.40
N ALA A 68 10.83 -15.49 8.73
CA ALA A 68 10.24 -14.21 8.36
C ALA A 68 10.77 -13.79 6.99
N CYS A 69 9.90 -13.23 6.17
CA CYS A 69 10.22 -12.80 4.82
C CYS A 69 9.69 -11.38 4.57
N ALA A 70 10.48 -10.57 3.89
CA ALA A 70 10.14 -9.18 3.59
C ALA A 70 10.45 -8.88 2.13
N GLY A 71 9.59 -8.09 1.50
CA GLY A 71 9.71 -7.79 0.08
C GLY A 71 9.24 -6.41 -0.30
N VAL A 72 9.98 -5.77 -1.21
CA VAL A 72 9.63 -4.50 -1.85
C VAL A 72 9.77 -4.65 -3.36
N ALA A 73 8.78 -4.15 -4.08
CA ALA A 73 8.77 -4.12 -5.53
C ALA A 73 8.38 -2.74 -6.03
N TRP A 74 8.95 -2.35 -7.16
CA TRP A 74 8.59 -1.10 -7.83
C TRP A 74 8.32 -1.36 -9.32
N ALA A 75 7.50 -0.50 -9.92
CA ALA A 75 7.28 -0.50 -11.35
C ALA A 75 7.28 0.94 -11.88
N ALA A 76 8.02 1.20 -12.95
CA ALA A 76 7.82 2.36 -13.81
C ALA A 76 6.67 2.08 -14.75
N CYS A 77 5.77 3.04 -14.87
CA CYS A 77 4.51 2.89 -15.55
C CYS A 77 4.14 4.14 -16.30
N ARG A 78 3.30 3.98 -17.32
CA ARG A 78 2.67 5.08 -18.04
C ARG A 78 1.20 5.17 -17.69
N THR A 79 0.72 6.37 -17.39
CA THR A 79 -0.71 6.60 -17.18
C THR A 79 -1.44 6.61 -18.53
N PRO A 80 -2.77 6.42 -18.57
CA PRO A 80 -3.55 6.50 -19.80
C PRO A 80 -3.38 7.82 -20.56
N GLU A 81 -2.99 8.88 -19.85
CA GLU A 81 -2.78 10.22 -20.41
C GLU A 81 -1.34 10.46 -20.88
N GLY A 82 -0.48 9.44 -20.82
CA GLY A 82 0.88 9.46 -21.35
C GLY A 82 1.96 9.93 -20.38
N GLU A 83 1.65 10.14 -19.10
CA GLU A 83 2.62 10.58 -18.09
C GLU A 83 3.38 9.38 -17.50
N GLU A 84 4.67 9.54 -17.22
CA GLU A 84 5.50 8.49 -16.61
C GLU A 84 5.44 8.59 -15.08
N CYS A 85 5.02 7.53 -14.41
CA CYS A 85 4.93 7.47 -12.96
C CYS A 85 5.58 6.18 -12.46
N ALA A 86 5.94 6.12 -11.17
CA ALA A 86 6.39 4.86 -10.59
C ALA A 86 5.66 4.56 -9.27
N ILE A 87 5.32 3.28 -9.10
CA ILE A 87 4.53 2.78 -7.98
C ILE A 87 5.33 1.73 -7.20
N VAL A 88 5.13 1.73 -5.88
CA VAL A 88 5.77 0.78 -4.98
C VAL A 88 4.74 -0.13 -4.32
N ALA A 89 5.11 -1.40 -4.15
CA ALA A 89 4.42 -2.38 -3.34
C ALA A 89 5.39 -2.95 -2.31
N LYS A 90 4.90 -3.18 -1.09
CA LYS A 90 5.64 -3.85 -0.03
C LYS A 90 4.81 -4.96 0.58
N ILE A 91 5.46 -6.03 1.04
CA ILE A 91 4.84 -7.14 1.74
C ILE A 91 5.79 -7.67 2.81
N THR A 92 5.21 -8.22 3.87
CA THR A 92 5.90 -8.99 4.91
C THR A 92 5.08 -10.24 5.18
N THR A 93 5.75 -11.37 5.32
CA THR A 93 5.14 -12.70 5.45
C THR A 93 6.01 -13.56 6.36
N GLU A 94 5.49 -14.73 6.74
CA GLU A 94 6.23 -15.82 7.40
C GLU A 94 6.47 -16.99 6.43
N LEU A 95 6.10 -16.80 5.16
CA LEU A 95 6.26 -17.76 4.07
C LEU A 95 7.68 -17.74 3.53
N ASP A 96 8.00 -18.71 2.69
CA ASP A 96 9.28 -18.75 1.99
C ASP A 96 9.43 -17.60 0.98
N TYR A 97 10.65 -17.45 0.48
CA TYR A 97 11.04 -16.49 -0.53
C TYR A 97 10.13 -16.55 -1.77
N GLU A 98 9.89 -17.74 -2.33
CA GLU A 98 9.18 -17.91 -3.61
C GLU A 98 7.70 -17.52 -3.51
N GLU A 99 7.02 -17.97 -2.45
CA GLU A 99 5.62 -17.63 -2.19
C GLU A 99 5.46 -16.14 -1.91
N THR A 100 6.39 -15.55 -1.17
CA THR A 100 6.38 -14.12 -0.85
C THR A 100 6.60 -13.28 -2.11
N GLU A 101 7.53 -13.67 -2.98
CA GLU A 101 7.76 -13.01 -4.25
C GLU A 101 6.52 -13.08 -5.16
N ALA A 102 5.86 -14.24 -5.23
CA ALA A 102 4.63 -14.42 -6.00
C ALA A 102 3.47 -13.55 -5.48
N LEU A 103 3.32 -13.45 -4.15
CA LEU A 103 2.33 -12.58 -3.53
C LEU A 103 2.63 -11.09 -3.77
N LEU A 104 3.90 -10.70 -3.68
CA LEU A 104 4.34 -9.34 -3.96
C LEU A 104 4.03 -8.93 -5.40
N LYS A 105 4.37 -9.78 -6.36
CA LYS A 105 4.06 -9.58 -7.79
C LYS A 105 2.56 -9.44 -8.04
N ARG A 106 1.73 -10.30 -7.44
CA ARG A 106 0.26 -10.19 -7.52
C ARG A 106 -0.26 -8.89 -6.92
N ASN A 107 0.29 -8.47 -5.79
CA ASN A 107 -0.10 -7.21 -5.14
C ASN A 107 0.27 -6.00 -5.99
N LEU A 108 1.46 -6.01 -6.60
CA LEU A 108 1.89 -4.98 -7.55
C LEU A 108 0.94 -4.94 -8.76
N GLN A 109 0.65 -6.08 -9.39
CA GLN A 109 -0.28 -6.19 -10.51
C GLN A 109 -1.69 -5.65 -10.17
N ARG A 110 -2.22 -6.00 -8.99
CA ARG A 110 -3.52 -5.46 -8.53
C ARG A 110 -3.49 -3.94 -8.39
N ARG A 111 -2.40 -3.38 -7.87
CA ARG A 111 -2.22 -1.92 -7.73
C ARG A 111 -2.14 -1.22 -9.08
N LEU A 112 -1.48 -1.83 -10.06
CA LEU A 112 -1.36 -1.33 -11.43
C LEU A 112 -2.72 -1.38 -12.14
N ALA A 113 -3.40 -2.53 -12.10
CA ALA A 113 -4.72 -2.73 -12.70
C ALA A 113 -5.78 -1.78 -12.13
N SER A 114 -5.74 -1.51 -10.82
CA SER A 114 -6.69 -0.56 -10.18
C SER A 114 -6.56 0.87 -10.70
N ARG A 115 -5.45 1.22 -11.34
CA ARG A 115 -5.11 2.58 -11.81
C ARG A 115 -4.95 2.66 -13.33
N ASP A 116 -5.23 1.57 -14.04
CA ASP A 116 -5.07 1.44 -15.49
C ASP A 116 -3.67 1.88 -15.98
N LEU A 117 -2.63 1.40 -15.29
CA LEU A 117 -1.24 1.76 -15.58
C LEU A 117 -0.59 0.72 -16.49
N GLU A 118 0.04 1.19 -17.57
CA GLU A 118 0.86 0.37 -18.46
C GLU A 118 2.26 0.22 -17.86
N VAL A 119 2.76 -1.01 -17.71
CA VAL A 119 4.09 -1.27 -17.12
C VAL A 119 5.17 -1.10 -18.19
N VAL A 120 6.16 -0.26 -17.89
CA VAL A 120 7.36 -0.07 -18.73
C VAL A 120 8.48 -0.99 -18.25
N SER A 121 8.75 -0.96 -16.94
CA SER A 121 9.73 -1.81 -16.30
C SER A 121 9.33 -2.03 -14.83
N PHE A 122 9.82 -3.11 -14.24
CA PHE A 122 9.60 -3.38 -12.82
C PHE A 122 10.78 -4.17 -12.28
N ASP A 123 10.97 -4.09 -10.97
CA ASP A 123 11.97 -4.88 -10.25
C ASP A 123 11.44 -5.26 -8.86
N VAL A 124 12.01 -6.31 -8.31
CA VAL A 124 11.55 -6.93 -7.07
C VAL A 124 12.76 -7.29 -6.22
N ALA A 125 12.68 -6.97 -4.93
CA ALA A 125 13.68 -7.35 -3.93
C ALA A 125 12.95 -8.02 -2.77
N VAL A 126 13.25 -9.29 -2.53
CA VAL A 126 12.68 -10.10 -1.44
C VAL A 126 13.84 -10.76 -0.71
N ASP A 127 13.68 -10.98 0.58
CA ASP A 127 14.64 -11.74 1.36
C ASP A 127 13.95 -12.43 2.54
N GLU A 128 14.51 -13.55 2.95
CA GLU A 128 13.98 -14.35 4.05
C GLU A 128 15.05 -14.62 5.10
N VAL A 129 14.63 -14.69 6.35
CA VAL A 129 15.48 -15.05 7.48
C VAL A 129 14.84 -16.21 8.23
N THR A 130 15.69 -17.10 8.71
CA THR A 130 15.35 -18.05 9.77
C THR A 130 16.12 -17.65 11.03
N ALA A 131 15.42 -17.35 12.10
CA ALA A 131 16.04 -16.95 13.36
C ALA A 131 16.76 -18.13 14.00
N ALA A 132 17.91 -17.89 14.64
CA ALA A 132 18.54 -18.91 15.47
C ALA A 132 17.67 -19.28 16.69
N GLN A 133 17.90 -20.47 17.27
CA GLN A 133 17.22 -20.90 18.49
C GLN A 133 17.47 -19.91 19.63
N ASP A 134 16.42 -19.53 20.36
CA ASP A 134 16.44 -18.51 21.42
C ASP A 134 16.95 -17.12 21.00
N HIS A 135 16.97 -16.80 19.70
CA HIS A 135 17.37 -15.48 19.19
C HIS A 135 16.28 -14.84 18.33
N PHE A 136 16.38 -13.52 18.18
CA PHE A 136 15.57 -12.75 17.25
C PHE A 136 16.26 -12.67 15.90
N GLY A 137 15.47 -12.74 14.83
CA GLY A 137 15.90 -12.46 13.47
C GLY A 137 14.99 -11.43 12.80
N VAL A 138 15.50 -10.73 11.80
CA VAL A 138 14.75 -9.79 10.98
C VAL A 138 15.06 -9.99 9.51
N ALA A 139 14.03 -9.98 8.68
CA ALA A 139 14.15 -9.83 7.23
C ALA A 139 13.71 -8.42 6.85
N MET A 140 14.52 -7.74 6.05
CA MET A 140 14.25 -6.38 5.61
C MET A 140 14.41 -6.22 4.11
N ALA A 141 13.47 -5.50 3.52
CA ALA A 141 13.53 -5.07 2.14
C ALA A 141 13.24 -3.57 2.08
N ALA A 142 14.07 -2.83 1.35
CA ALA A 142 13.97 -1.39 1.24
C ALA A 142 14.17 -0.89 -0.20
N LEU A 143 13.33 0.06 -0.59
CA LEU A 143 13.60 0.95 -1.72
C LEU A 143 13.96 2.32 -1.18
N ILE A 144 15.14 2.81 -1.52
CA ILE A 144 15.74 4.01 -0.92
C ILE A 144 15.74 5.15 -1.94
N LEU A 145 15.36 6.34 -1.50
CA LEU A 145 15.30 7.58 -2.26
C LEU A 145 16.27 8.61 -1.63
N PRO A 146 17.55 8.59 -2.03
CA PRO A 146 18.60 9.38 -1.38
C PRO A 146 18.46 10.90 -1.58
N GLU A 147 17.78 11.35 -2.64
CA GLU A 147 17.72 12.78 -3.04
C GLU A 147 16.29 13.31 -3.19
N SER A 148 15.29 12.64 -2.61
CA SER A 148 13.88 13.00 -2.82
C SER A 148 13.52 14.42 -2.34
N LEU A 149 14.17 14.92 -1.28
CA LEU A 149 13.98 16.29 -0.82
C LEU A 149 14.56 17.33 -1.79
N LYS A 150 15.67 17.04 -2.47
CA LYS A 150 16.22 17.91 -3.53
C LYS A 150 15.38 17.84 -4.81
N LEU A 151 14.79 16.68 -5.12
CA LEU A 151 13.84 16.51 -6.22
C LEU A 151 12.56 17.36 -6.05
N SER A 152 12.12 17.61 -4.81
CA SER A 152 10.89 18.36 -4.54
C SER A 152 10.96 19.86 -4.89
N GLY A 153 12.17 20.42 -5.01
CA GLY A 153 12.38 21.87 -5.20
C GLY A 153 12.20 22.38 -6.62
N ALA A 154 12.10 21.50 -7.64
CA ALA A 154 12.18 21.91 -9.05
C ALA A 154 11.23 21.16 -10.01
N GLY A 155 9.97 20.93 -9.62
CA GLY A 155 8.92 20.54 -10.57
C GLY A 155 8.77 19.04 -10.87
N ASN A 156 9.33 18.15 -10.04
CA ASN A 156 9.23 16.68 -10.22
C ASN A 156 7.96 16.05 -9.63
N VAL A 157 6.90 16.85 -9.45
CA VAL A 157 5.58 16.37 -9.05
C VAL A 157 4.66 16.37 -10.27
N GLY A 158 4.01 15.23 -10.53
CA GLY A 158 3.02 15.13 -11.60
C GLY A 158 1.77 15.97 -11.31
N ARG A 159 0.90 16.14 -12.30
CA ARG A 159 -0.37 16.86 -12.13
C ARG A 159 -1.21 16.23 -11.02
N VAL A 160 -2.00 17.05 -10.32
CA VAL A 160 -2.98 16.57 -9.34
C VAL A 160 -4.04 15.77 -10.10
N ARG A 161 -4.11 14.45 -9.86
CA ARG A 161 -5.23 13.64 -10.37
C ARG A 161 -6.51 14.13 -9.69
N ALA A 162 -7.47 14.60 -10.49
CA ALA A 162 -8.81 14.92 -10.02
C ALA A 162 -9.54 13.61 -9.66
N GLY A 163 -9.24 13.06 -8.49
CA GLY A 163 -10.01 11.97 -7.90
C GLY A 163 -11.34 12.48 -7.36
N LEU A 164 -12.26 11.56 -7.04
CA LEU A 164 -13.48 11.82 -6.26
C LEU A 164 -13.13 12.21 -4.80
N THR A 165 -12.31 13.23 -4.57
CA THR A 165 -12.29 13.91 -3.28
C THR A 165 -13.63 14.59 -3.13
N ARG A 166 -14.59 13.89 -2.52
CA ARG A 166 -15.86 14.49 -2.13
C ARG A 166 -15.54 15.59 -1.14
N GLN A 167 -15.94 16.81 -1.46
CA GLN A 167 -15.95 17.85 -0.45
C GLN A 167 -16.93 17.41 0.64
N VAL A 168 -16.63 17.76 1.89
CA VAL A 168 -17.47 17.41 3.05
C VAL A 168 -18.91 17.89 2.85
N SER A 169 -19.09 19.02 2.16
CA SER A 169 -20.38 19.53 1.68
C SER A 169 -21.14 18.53 0.81
N ASP A 170 -20.48 17.96 -0.20
CA ASP A 170 -21.09 17.05 -1.19
C ASP A 170 -21.43 15.69 -0.56
N ALA A 171 -20.65 15.27 0.43
CA ALA A 171 -20.91 14.07 1.22
C ALA A 171 -22.14 14.25 2.14
N MET A 172 -22.32 15.43 2.73
CA MET A 172 -23.52 15.74 3.53
C MET A 172 -24.76 15.86 2.64
N GLU A 173 -24.64 16.47 1.46
CA GLU A 173 -25.75 16.65 0.52
C GLU A 173 -26.22 15.30 -0.08
N SER A 174 -25.29 14.40 -0.41
CA SER A 174 -25.61 13.05 -0.87
C SER A 174 -26.12 12.11 0.25
N ALA A 175 -25.73 12.34 1.51
CA ALA A 175 -26.31 11.69 2.68
C ALA A 175 -27.74 12.17 2.94
N ALA A 176 -28.02 13.48 2.84
CA ALA A 176 -29.36 14.04 2.95
C ALA A 176 -30.30 13.46 1.88
N LYS A 177 -29.84 13.40 0.62
CA LYS A 177 -30.60 12.79 -0.49
C LYS A 177 -30.92 11.30 -0.29
N ARG A 178 -30.06 10.54 0.41
CA ARG A 178 -30.32 9.12 0.73
C ARG A 178 -31.41 8.97 1.77
N VAL A 179 -31.53 9.91 2.71
CA VAL A 179 -32.59 9.88 3.74
C VAL A 179 -33.96 10.18 3.11
N ASP A 180 -34.02 11.03 2.09
CA ASP A 180 -35.27 11.40 1.40
C ASP A 180 -35.86 10.28 0.51
N THR A 181 -35.09 9.23 0.19
CA THR A 181 -35.57 8.12 -0.66
C THR A 181 -36.25 6.98 0.12
N LYS A 182 -36.36 7.07 1.45
CA LYS A 182 -37.31 6.23 2.19
C LYS A 182 -38.71 6.77 1.93
N ALA A 183 -39.40 6.18 0.97
CA ALA A 183 -40.84 6.36 0.78
C ALA A 183 -41.54 6.32 2.16
N PRO A 184 -42.46 7.25 2.46
CA PRO A 184 -43.15 7.27 3.73
C PRO A 184 -43.77 5.90 3.96
N ALA A 185 -43.44 5.27 5.09
CA ALA A 185 -43.96 3.97 5.45
C ALA A 185 -45.49 4.01 5.35
N ALA A 186 -46.05 3.14 4.51
CA ALA A 186 -47.49 3.01 4.35
C ALA A 186 -48.13 2.82 5.75
N PRO A 187 -49.29 3.45 6.03
CA PRO A 187 -49.96 3.30 7.32
C PRO A 187 -50.18 1.81 7.60
N ALA A 188 -49.69 1.34 8.75
CA ALA A 188 -49.83 -0.05 9.15
C ALA A 188 -51.32 -0.44 9.22
N MET A 189 -51.77 -1.30 8.29
CA MET A 189 -53.11 -1.88 8.32
C MET A 189 -53.24 -2.77 9.56
N ARG A 190 -54.09 -2.37 10.51
CA ARG A 190 -54.44 -3.19 11.67
C ARG A 190 -55.27 -4.40 11.20
N PRO A 191 -54.86 -5.65 11.50
CA PRO A 191 -55.67 -6.82 11.16
C PRO A 191 -57.02 -6.74 11.91
N GLY A 192 -58.13 -6.70 11.17
CA GLY A 192 -59.49 -6.75 11.74
C GLY A 192 -60.39 -5.52 11.54
N GLY A 193 -59.97 -4.50 10.77
CA GLY A 193 -60.85 -3.37 10.43
C GLY A 193 -61.90 -3.70 9.35
N PRO A 194 -63.14 -3.18 9.43
CA PRO A 194 -64.22 -3.52 8.50
C PRO A 194 -63.92 -3.07 7.06
N LYS A 195 -64.03 -3.99 6.10
CA LYS A 195 -63.85 -3.74 4.66
C LYS A 195 -64.86 -2.69 4.19
N ARG A 196 -64.38 -1.55 3.67
CA ARG A 196 -65.21 -0.60 2.92
C ARG A 196 -65.57 -1.22 1.57
N ALA A 197 -66.87 -1.27 1.29
CA ALA A 197 -67.46 -1.87 0.11
C ALA A 197 -67.35 -0.93 -1.11
N ASN A 198 -66.20 -0.90 -1.80
CA ASN A 198 -66.17 -0.32 -3.16
C ASN A 198 -64.97 -0.67 -4.07
N ASP A 199 -64.13 -1.66 -3.77
CA ASP A 199 -63.09 -2.12 -4.72
C ASP A 199 -63.51 -3.43 -5.41
N ARG A 200 -64.17 -3.31 -6.57
CA ARG A 200 -64.17 -4.36 -7.59
C ARG A 200 -63.22 -3.94 -8.71
N PRO A 201 -62.16 -4.70 -9.03
CA PRO A 201 -61.45 -4.52 -10.28
C PRO A 201 -62.19 -5.25 -11.42
N ASP A 202 -62.56 -4.49 -12.44
CA ASP A 202 -63.13 -4.94 -13.72
C ASP A 202 -62.03 -5.57 -14.58
N PHE A 203 -62.30 -6.77 -15.11
CA PHE A 203 -61.41 -7.50 -16.03
C PHE A 203 -62.18 -7.71 -17.34
N SER A 204 -62.01 -6.79 -18.28
CA SER A 204 -62.35 -7.01 -19.69
C SER A 204 -61.06 -7.11 -20.52
N LEU A 205 -61.02 -8.18 -21.32
CA LEU A 205 -60.02 -8.54 -22.33
C LEU A 205 -60.27 -7.76 -23.64
#